data_AF-A0A0P4VYI6-F1
#
_entry.id   AF-A0A0P4VYI6-F1
#
_cell.length_a   1.000
_cell.length_b   1.000
_cell.length_c   1.000
_cell.angle_alpha   90.00
_cell.angle_beta   90.00
_cell.angle_gamma   90.00
#
_symmetry.space_group_name_H-M   'P 1'
#
loop_
_entity.id
_entity.type
_entity.pdbx_description
1 polymer ?
#
loop_
_entity_poly.entity_id
_entity_poly.type
_entity_poly.pdbx_seq_one_letter_code
_entity_poly.pdbx_strand_id
1 'polypeptide(L)'
;MWQTAPVVDWTKEQVSQWLVVQGLEGCVAKFQDMAITGPRLLNLDARDLKNLGLPTDDKNKIKRKVKELRLAVEKERKQIEKEKKGREKLQKKAEKLAEKAERKKK
;
A
#
# COMPACT_ATOMS: atom_id res chain seq x y z
N MET A 1 2.38 6.65 -7.81
CA MET A 1 2.68 5.43 -7.04
C MET A 1 1.61 5.27 -5.97
N TRP A 2 0.91 4.14 -5.91
CA TRP A 2 -0.15 3.90 -4.92
C TRP A 2 0.37 3.29 -3.60
N GLN A 3 1.59 2.73 -3.59
CA GLN A 3 2.24 2.11 -2.42
C GLN A 3 3.03 3.10 -1.55
N THR A 4 2.83 4.41 -1.71
CA THR A 4 3.60 5.43 -0.96
C THR A 4 3.07 5.68 0.46
N ALA A 5 1.86 5.21 0.76
CA ALA A 5 1.20 5.33 2.04
C ALA A 5 0.54 3.99 2.39
N PRO A 6 0.35 3.68 3.69
CA PRO A 6 -0.40 2.50 4.09
C PRO A 6 -1.84 2.62 3.56
N VAL A 7 -2.48 1.49 3.26
CA VAL A 7 -3.82 1.51 2.66
C VAL A 7 -4.82 2.30 3.49
N VAL A 8 -4.71 2.27 4.82
CA VAL A 8 -5.59 3.06 5.71
C VAL A 8 -5.53 4.56 5.47
N ASP A 9 -4.45 5.07 4.88
CA ASP A 9 -4.27 6.49 4.54
C ASP A 9 -4.47 6.75 3.03
N TRP A 10 -4.94 5.77 2.26
CA TRP A 10 -5.11 5.97 0.83
C TRP A 10 -6.21 6.98 0.51
N THR A 11 -5.86 7.93 -0.34
CA THR A 11 -6.81 8.84 -0.97
C THR A 11 -7.59 8.13 -2.08
N LYS A 12 -8.72 8.73 -2.49
CA LYS A 12 -9.52 8.26 -3.64
C LYS A 12 -8.69 8.12 -4.92
N GLU A 13 -7.66 8.95 -5.10
CA GLU A 13 -6.73 8.89 -6.24
C GLU A 13 -5.80 7.68 -6.14
N GLN A 14 -5.27 7.37 -4.94
CA GLN A 14 -4.45 6.18 -4.74
C GLN A 14 -5.28 4.89 -4.95
N VAL A 15 -6.53 4.87 -4.48
CA VAL A 15 -7.47 3.77 -4.74
C VAL A 15 -7.74 3.63 -6.25
N SER A 16 -7.93 4.75 -6.95
CA SER A 16 -8.14 4.76 -8.41
C SER A 16 -6.95 4.17 -9.15
N GLN A 17 -5.74 4.62 -8.82
CA GLN A 17 -4.49 4.10 -9.40
C GLN A 17 -4.29 2.61 -9.11
N TRP A 18 -4.62 2.17 -7.88
CA TRP A 18 -4.56 0.76 -7.53
C TRP A 18 -5.51 -0.09 -8.38
N LEU A 19 -6.76 0.35 -8.57
CA LEU A 19 -7.74 -0.34 -9.43
C LEU A 19 -7.24 -0.48 -10.86
N VAL A 20 -6.65 0.58 -11.44
CA VAL A 20 -6.04 0.52 -12.78
C VAL A 20 -4.96 -0.57 -12.83
N VAL A 21 -4.05 -0.62 -11.86
CA VAL A 21 -3.00 -1.65 -11.80
C VAL A 21 -3.57 -3.07 -11.59
N GLN A 22 -4.75 -3.20 -10.99
CA GLN A 22 -5.44 -4.49 -10.86
C GLN A 22 -6.22 -4.91 -12.12
N GLY A 23 -6.24 -4.07 -13.16
CA GLY A 23 -7.10 -4.26 -14.34
C GLY A 23 -8.58 -4.18 -13.98
N LEU A 24 -8.93 -3.20 -13.14
CA LEU A 24 -10.28 -2.82 -12.72
C LEU A 24 -10.56 -1.35 -13.05
N GLU A 25 -9.92 -0.82 -14.10
CA GLU A 25 -10.06 0.57 -14.54
C GLU A 25 -11.52 0.97 -14.85
N GLY A 26 -12.33 0.05 -15.35
CA GLY A 26 -13.78 0.26 -15.54
C GLY A 26 -14.55 0.49 -14.24
N CYS A 27 -14.02 0.04 -13.10
CA CYS A 27 -14.58 0.30 -11.78
C CYS A 27 -14.12 1.64 -11.19
N VAL A 28 -13.05 2.26 -11.71
CA VAL A 28 -12.46 3.48 -11.15
C VAL A 28 -13.49 4.60 -11.05
N ALA A 29 -14.24 4.85 -12.13
CA ALA A 29 -15.26 5.89 -12.17
C ALA A 29 -16.33 5.69 -11.06
N LYS A 30 -16.78 4.44 -10.87
CA LYS A 30 -17.75 4.08 -9.83
C LYS A 30 -17.20 4.26 -8.42
N PHE A 31 -15.93 3.92 -8.22
CA PHE A 31 -15.25 4.09 -6.93
C PHE A 31 -14.98 5.57 -6.61
N GLN A 32 -14.66 6.38 -7.62
CA GLN A 32 -14.50 7.83 -7.47
C GLN A 32 -15.83 8.51 -7.13
N ASP A 33 -16.92 8.11 -7.79
CA ASP A 33 -18.26 8.62 -7.54
C ASP A 33 -18.73 8.32 -6.10
N MET A 34 -18.46 7.11 -5.60
CA MET A 34 -18.69 6.75 -4.19
C MET A 34 -17.64 7.30 -3.21
N ALA A 35 -16.66 8.07 -3.69
CA ALA A 35 -15.54 8.58 -2.90
C ALA A 35 -14.86 7.50 -2.04
N ILE A 36 -14.66 6.30 -2.60
CA ILE A 36 -14.02 5.17 -1.91
C ILE A 36 -12.56 5.53 -1.63
N THR A 37 -12.26 5.78 -0.35
CA THR A 37 -10.90 5.95 0.17
C THR A 37 -10.35 4.63 0.70
N GLY A 38 -9.07 4.59 1.04
CA GLY A 38 -8.40 3.44 1.61
C GLY A 38 -9.14 2.70 2.75
N PRO A 39 -9.61 3.41 3.79
CA PRO A 39 -10.43 2.81 4.84
C PRO A 39 -11.72 2.19 4.31
N ARG A 40 -12.37 2.85 3.35
CA ARG A 40 -13.62 2.38 2.73
C ARG A 40 -13.37 1.17 1.83
N LEU A 41 -12.27 1.16 1.09
CA LEU A 41 -11.79 0.05 0.28
C LEU A 41 -11.56 -1.20 1.15
N LEU A 42 -10.93 -1.01 2.31
CA LEU A 42 -10.70 -2.08 3.28
C LEU A 42 -12.01 -2.58 3.90
N ASN A 43 -13.02 -1.72 4.08
CA ASN A 43 -14.32 -2.07 4.64
C ASN A 43 -15.40 -2.36 3.58
N LEU A 44 -15.03 -2.60 2.32
CA LEU A 44 -16.01 -2.88 1.27
C LEU A 44 -16.81 -4.15 1.57
N ASP A 45 -18.12 -4.00 1.72
CA ASP A 45 -19.05 -5.10 1.94
C ASP A 45 -19.70 -5.56 0.64
N ALA A 46 -20.37 -6.72 0.70
CA ALA A 46 -21.20 -7.22 -0.39
C ALA A 46 -22.30 -6.22 -0.82
N ARG A 47 -22.74 -5.36 0.10
CA ARG A 47 -23.73 -4.31 -0.14
C ARG A 47 -23.15 -3.19 -1.00
N ASP A 48 -21.96 -2.69 -0.69
CA ASP A 48 -21.29 -1.65 -1.50
C ASP A 48 -21.02 -2.15 -2.92
N LEU A 49 -20.53 -3.39 -3.04
CA LEU A 49 -20.31 -4.04 -4.35
C LEU A 49 -21.59 -4.19 -5.16
N LYS A 50 -22.73 -4.40 -4.49
CA LYS A 50 -24.05 -4.46 -5.13
C LYS A 50 -24.50 -3.08 -5.60
N ASN A 51 -24.31 -2.04 -4.78
CA ASN A 51 -24.64 -0.64 -5.12
C ASN A 51 -23.80 -0.10 -6.27
N LEU A 52 -22.54 -0.53 -6.39
CA LEU A 52 -21.66 -0.14 -7.49
C LEU A 52 -22.14 -0.69 -8.85
N GLY A 53 -23.06 -1.66 -8.86
CA GLY A 53 -23.61 -2.24 -10.09
C GLY A 53 -22.58 -3.04 -10.91
N LEU A 54 -21.51 -3.51 -10.27
CA LEU A 54 -20.42 -4.20 -10.95
C LEU A 54 -20.81 -5.63 -11.38
N PRO A 55 -20.22 -6.15 -12.46
CA PRO A 55 -20.43 -7.53 -12.85
C PRO A 55 -19.86 -8.49 -11.79
N THR A 56 -20.38 -9.72 -11.76
CA THR A 56 -20.01 -10.74 -10.76
C THR A 56 -18.52 -11.05 -10.78
N ASP A 57 -17.88 -10.99 -11.95
CA ASP A 57 -16.44 -11.21 -12.09
C ASP A 57 -15.63 -10.11 -11.38
N ASP A 58 -15.93 -8.83 -11.66
CA ASP A 58 -15.28 -7.69 -11.00
C ASP A 58 -15.51 -7.72 -9.49
N LYS A 59 -16.72 -8.07 -9.02
CA LYS A 59 -17.01 -8.22 -7.59
C LYS A 59 -16.10 -9.27 -6.93
N ASN A 60 -15.92 -10.41 -7.58
CA ASN A 60 -15.05 -11.48 -7.07
C ASN A 60 -13.58 -11.05 -7.09
N LYS A 61 -13.16 -10.37 -8.16
CA LYS A 61 -11.81 -9.83 -8.32
C LYS A 61 -11.53 -8.80 -7.22
N ILE A 62 -12.42 -7.83 -6.99
CA ILE A 62 -12.30 -6.85 -5.91
C ILE A 62 -12.22 -7.54 -4.55
N LYS A 63 -13.10 -8.50 -4.24
CA LYS A 63 -13.03 -9.23 -2.96
C LYS A 63 -11.68 -9.92 -2.74
N ARG A 64 -11.17 -10.62 -3.76
CA ARG A 64 -9.84 -11.25 -3.71
C ARG A 64 -8.76 -10.21 -3.50
N LYS A 65 -8.80 -9.13 -4.30
CA LYS A 65 -7.83 -8.05 -4.28
C LYS A 65 -7.81 -7.28 -2.96
N VAL A 66 -8.96 -6.99 -2.35
CA VAL A 66 -9.05 -6.38 -1.00
C VAL A 66 -8.48 -7.31 0.06
N LYS A 67 -8.71 -8.63 -0.04
CA LYS A 67 -8.08 -9.63 0.83
C LYS A 67 -6.55 -9.63 0.69
N GLU A 68 -6.06 -9.65 -0.55
CA GLU A 68 -4.62 -9.54 -0.84
C GLU A 68 -4.05 -8.23 -0.31
N LEU A 69 -4.81 -7.14 -0.43
CA LEU A 69 -4.40 -5.82 0.03
C LEU A 69 -4.20 -5.78 1.54
N ARG A 70 -5.13 -6.37 2.31
CA ARG A 70 -5.00 -6.51 3.77
C ARG A 70 -3.73 -7.27 4.14
N LEU A 71 -3.47 -8.38 3.44
CA LEU A 71 -2.25 -9.18 3.64
C LEU A 71 -0.97 -8.42 3.23
N ALA A 72 -1.04 -7.66 2.13
CA ALA A 72 0.06 -6.84 1.64
C ALA A 72 0.40 -5.73 2.62
N VAL A 73 -0.60 -5.07 3.23
CA VAL A 73 -0.39 -4.05 4.27
C VAL A 73 0.37 -4.63 5.47
N GLU A 74 -0.02 -5.81 5.96
CA GLU A 74 0.69 -6.45 7.07
C GLU A 74 2.12 -6.84 6.70
N LYS A 75 2.31 -7.37 5.48
CA LYS A 75 3.62 -7.77 4.97
C LYS A 75 4.54 -6.58 4.76
N GLU A 76 4.02 -5.49 4.19
CA GLU A 76 4.74 -4.26 3.89
C GLU A 76 5.17 -3.54 5.17
N ARG A 77 4.30 -3.47 6.20
CA ARG A 77 4.71 -2.95 7.53
C ARG A 77 5.94 -3.69 8.07
N LYS A 78 5.93 -5.02 7.99
CA LYS A 78 7.05 -5.87 8.45
C LYS A 78 8.31 -5.71 7.60
N GLN A 79 8.16 -5.41 6.31
CA GLN A 79 9.27 -5.22 5.38
C GLN A 79 9.92 -3.85 5.55
N ILE A 80 9.12 -2.79 5.70
CA ILE A 80 9.58 -1.42 5.99
C ILE A 80 10.34 -1.37 7.32
N GLU A 81 9.85 -2.04 8.37
CA GLU A 81 10.56 -2.10 9.66
C GLU A 81 11.93 -2.80 9.54
N LYS A 82 12.01 -3.89 8.76
CA LYS A 82 13.28 -4.58 8.51
C LYS A 82 14.26 -3.73 7.72
N GLU A 83 13.79 -3.00 6.71
CA GLU A 83 14.63 -2.13 5.89
C GLU A 83 15.17 -0.95 6.70
N LYS A 84 14.33 -0.27 7.48
CA LYS A 84 14.77 0.82 8.36
C LYS A 84 15.83 0.36 9.35
N LYS A 85 15.62 -0.79 9.99
CA LYS A 85 16.56 -1.37 10.96
C LYS A 85 17.85 -1.85 10.30
N GLY A 86 17.81 -2.28 9.04
CA GLY A 86 19.01 -2.60 8.25
C GLY A 86 19.81 -1.34 7.90
N ARG A 87 19.13 -0.28 7.47
CA ARG A 87 19.74 0.98 7.05
C ARG A 87 20.42 1.72 8.21
N GLU A 88 19.80 1.77 9.39
CA GLU A 88 20.42 2.34 10.59
C GLU A 88 21.68 1.58 11.04
N LYS A 89 21.68 0.25 10.96
CA LYS A 89 22.85 -0.57 11.31
C LYS A 89 24.03 -0.31 10.40
N LEU A 90 23.79 -0.17 9.09
CA LEU A 90 24.81 0.16 8.10
C LEU A 90 25.36 1.57 8.34
N GLN A 91 24.50 2.54 8.63
CA GLN A 91 24.91 3.92 8.91
C GLN A 91 25.80 4.02 10.17
N LYS A 92 25.41 3.41 11.29
CA LYS A 92 26.24 3.35 12.51
C LYS A 92 27.59 2.67 12.30
N LYS A 93 27.65 1.64 11.43
CA LYS A 93 28.90 0.92 11.15
C LYS A 93 29.84 1.76 10.27
N ALA A 94 29.30 2.47 9.29
CA ALA A 94 30.06 3.40 8.45
C ALA A 94 30.63 4.57 9.28
N GLU A 95 29.82 5.15 10.17
CA GLU A 95 30.23 6.27 11.02
C GLU A 95 31.36 5.88 11.99
N LYS A 96 31.27 4.70 12.62
CA LYS A 96 32.34 4.16 13.47
C LYS A 96 33.63 3.86 12.70
N LEU A 97 33.53 3.40 11.45
CA LEU A 97 34.70 3.16 10.60
C LEU A 97 35.36 4.49 10.19
N ALA A 98 34.56 5.50 9.86
CA ALA A 98 35.06 6.84 9.54
C ALA A 98 35.75 7.49 10.75
N GLU A 99 35.15 7.44 11.95
CA GLU A 99 35.76 7.98 13.17
C GLU A 99 37.09 7.29 13.51
N LYS A 100 37.16 5.96 13.37
CA LYS A 100 38.41 5.21 13.59
C LYS A 100 39.48 5.50 12.55
N ALA A 101 39.10 5.75 11.30
CA ALA A 101 40.03 6.11 10.23
C ALA A 101 40.60 7.52 10.45
N GLU A 102 39.77 8.47 10.87
CA GLU A 102 40.18 9.84 11.19
C GLU A 102 41.09 9.89 12.43
N ARG A 103 40.79 9.11 13.48
CA ARG A 103 41.65 8.99 14.68
C ARG A 103 43.03 8.36 14.41
N LYS A 104 43.19 7.61 13.32
CA LYS A 104 44.49 7.01 12.93
C LYS A 104 45.33 7.91 12.04
N LYS A 105 44.74 8.97 11.49
CA LYS A 105 45.42 9.96 10.62
C LYS A 105 45.87 11.21 11.37
N LYS A 106 45.49 11.35 12.63
CA LYS A 106 45.84 12.45 13.53
C LYS A 106 46.82 11.97 14.58
#